data_AF-A0A2G9NM25-F1
#
_entry.id   AF-A0A2G9NM25-F1
#
_cell.length_a   1.000
_cell.length_b   1.000
_cell.length_c   1.000
_cell.angle_alpha   90.00
_cell.angle_beta   90.00
_cell.angle_gamma   90.00
#
_symmetry.space_group_name_H-M   'P 1'
#
loop_
_entity.id
_entity.type
_entity.pdbx_description
1 polymer ?
#
loop_
_entity_poly.entity_id
_entity_poly.type
_entity_poly.pdbx_seq_one_letter_code
_entity_poly.pdbx_strand_id
1 'polypeptide(L)'
;MSAPFKVTRGTNSLAAYCNTLKSLENSMQDLLRDAKDKFRSWVACAGFENVELAYKKVENNDYPIRVWKVSIELNATPYVALQYILREQHTWDSSLQQSKILDTLDEDTEIYHYSTESMPPIPCKEYVILR
;
A
#
# COMPACT_ATOMS: atom_id res chain seq x y z
N MET A 1 -0.39 -34.59 -27.71
CA MET A 1 -0.06 -33.31 -28.36
C MET A 1 -1.09 -32.28 -27.88
N SER A 2 -0.71 -31.43 -26.93
CA SER A 2 -1.60 -30.39 -26.37
C SER A 2 -1.53 -29.14 -27.25
N ALA A 3 -2.68 -28.56 -27.57
CA ALA A 3 -2.80 -27.36 -28.38
C ALA A 3 -2.20 -26.13 -27.67
N PRO A 4 -1.64 -25.16 -28.41
CA PRO A 4 -1.04 -23.98 -27.80
C PRO A 4 -2.13 -23.08 -27.20
N PHE A 5 -1.87 -22.62 -25.97
CA PHE A 5 -2.62 -21.57 -25.29
C PHE A 5 -2.60 -20.30 -26.17
N LYS A 6 -3.75 -19.92 -26.73
CA LYS A 6 -3.92 -18.60 -27.34
C LYS A 6 -4.00 -17.57 -26.22
N VAL A 7 -2.95 -16.78 -26.05
CA VAL A 7 -3.04 -15.51 -25.32
C VAL A 7 -3.87 -14.57 -26.18
N THR A 8 -5.16 -14.48 -25.90
CA THR A 8 -6.03 -13.46 -26.47
C THR A 8 -5.54 -12.12 -25.95
N ARG A 9 -4.88 -11.35 -26.83
CA ARG A 9 -4.42 -9.99 -26.54
C ARG A 9 -5.67 -9.14 -26.29
N GLY A 10 -6.03 -9.01 -25.02
CA GLY A 10 -7.17 -8.21 -24.58
C GLY A 10 -7.00 -6.78 -25.09
N THR A 11 -8.03 -6.28 -25.77
CA THR A 11 -8.13 -4.89 -26.18
C THR A 11 -8.24 -4.03 -24.91
N ASN A 12 -7.10 -3.60 -24.38
CA ASN A 12 -7.05 -2.60 -23.32
C ASN A 12 -7.54 -1.28 -23.92
N SER A 13 -8.82 -0.98 -23.71
CA SER A 13 -9.45 0.26 -24.11
C SER A 13 -8.76 1.44 -23.42
N LEU A 14 -8.42 2.49 -24.18
CA LEU A 14 -7.92 3.76 -23.64
C LEU A 14 -8.84 4.32 -22.54
N ALA A 15 -10.15 4.06 -22.62
CA ALA A 15 -11.10 4.47 -21.60
C ALA A 15 -10.88 3.75 -20.26
N ALA A 16 -10.50 2.47 -20.28
CA ALA A 16 -10.17 1.72 -19.07
C ALA A 16 -8.92 2.29 -18.41
N TYR A 17 -7.89 2.64 -19.20
CA TYR A 17 -6.68 3.29 -18.70
C TYR A 17 -6.97 4.66 -18.05
N CYS A 18 -7.75 5.51 -18.73
CA CYS A 18 -8.17 6.80 -18.18
C CYS A 18 -8.97 6.66 -16.87
N ASN A 19 -9.79 5.63 -16.74
CA ASN A 19 -10.54 5.36 -15.51
C ASN A 19 -9.61 4.92 -14.38
N THR A 20 -8.61 4.08 -14.66
CA THR A 20 -7.61 3.67 -13.67
C THR A 20 -6.82 4.86 -13.14
N LEU A 21 -6.36 5.75 -14.02
CA LEU A 21 -5.63 6.96 -13.61
C LEU A 21 -6.47 7.87 -12.72
N LYS A 22 -7.73 8.12 -13.09
CA LYS A 22 -8.67 8.89 -12.25
C LYS A 22 -8.88 8.23 -10.90
N SER A 23 -9.00 6.89 -10.85
CA SER A 23 -9.18 6.17 -9.60
C SER A 23 -7.93 6.26 -8.70
N LEU A 24 -6.73 6.23 -9.29
CA LEU A 24 -5.48 6.39 -8.55
C LEU A 24 -5.38 7.81 -7.96
N GLU A 25 -5.66 8.83 -8.78
CA GLU A 25 -5.66 10.23 -8.34
C GLU A 25 -6.68 10.47 -7.20
N ASN A 26 -7.90 9.94 -7.35
CA ASN A 26 -8.91 10.00 -6.28
C ASN A 26 -8.44 9.31 -5.01
N SER A 27 -7.77 8.15 -5.13
CA SER A 27 -7.22 7.43 -3.98
C SER A 27 -6.15 8.24 -3.24
N MET A 28 -5.30 8.96 -3.97
CA MET A 28 -4.31 9.87 -3.39
C MET A 28 -4.97 11.05 -2.66
N GLN A 29 -6.00 11.66 -3.27
CA GLN A 29 -6.75 12.74 -2.62
C GLN A 29 -7.48 12.26 -1.36
N ASP A 30 -8.04 11.05 -1.40
CA ASP A 30 -8.69 10.42 -0.27
C ASP A 30 -7.69 10.17 0.88
N LEU A 31 -6.49 9.68 0.56
CA LEU A 31 -5.41 9.48 1.52
C LEU A 31 -4.99 10.81 2.19
N LEU A 32 -4.81 11.87 1.40
CA LEU A 32 -4.46 13.20 1.92
C LEU A 32 -5.56 13.80 2.80
N ARG A 33 -6.82 13.56 2.45
CA ARG A 33 -7.97 13.97 3.28
C ARG A 33 -8.00 13.20 4.58
N ASP A 34 -7.84 11.87 4.53
CA ASP A 34 -7.85 11.00 5.70
C ASP A 34 -6.69 11.27 6.67
N ALA A 35 -5.53 11.70 6.15
CA ALA A 35 -4.39 12.13 6.95
C ALA A 35 -4.66 13.43 7.73
N LYS A 36 -5.43 14.36 7.14
CA LYS A 36 -5.78 15.66 7.75
C LYS A 36 -6.97 15.58 8.71
N ASP A 37 -7.89 14.64 8.49
CA ASP A 37 -9.14 14.59 9.24
C ASP A 37 -8.92 14.05 10.67
N LYS A 38 -9.41 14.81 11.65
CA LYS A 38 -9.40 14.43 13.06
C LYS A 38 -10.58 13.49 13.32
N PHE A 39 -10.36 12.22 12.99
CA PHE A 39 -11.06 11.03 13.52
C PHE A 39 -12.61 11.00 13.46
N ARG A 40 -13.30 11.91 12.77
CA ARG A 40 -14.77 12.03 12.84
C ARG A 40 -15.53 10.79 12.34
N SER A 41 -14.88 9.93 11.56
CA SER A 41 -15.38 8.65 11.06
C SER A 41 -14.53 7.44 11.48
N TRP A 42 -13.55 7.64 12.36
CA TRP A 42 -12.58 6.63 12.78
C TRP A 42 -12.87 6.17 14.21
N VAL A 43 -12.78 4.87 14.44
CA VAL A 43 -12.84 4.26 15.77
C VAL A 43 -11.41 4.15 16.31
N ALA A 44 -11.11 4.90 17.37
CA ALA A 44 -9.81 4.85 18.02
C ALA A 44 -9.60 3.54 18.79
N CYS A 45 -8.38 3.02 18.73
CA CYS A 45 -7.91 1.87 19.50
C CYS A 45 -6.94 2.36 20.57
N ALA A 46 -7.20 2.01 21.83
CA ALA A 46 -6.32 2.33 22.94
C ALA A 46 -5.33 1.19 23.21
N GLY A 47 -4.24 1.49 23.95
CA GLY A 47 -3.32 0.49 24.48
C GLY A 47 -1.88 0.56 23.97
N PHE A 48 -1.53 1.56 23.16
CA PHE A 48 -0.17 1.77 22.66
C PHE A 48 0.37 3.12 23.14
N GLU A 49 1.53 3.09 23.81
CA GLU A 49 2.20 4.31 24.26
C GLU A 49 2.82 5.01 23.04
N ASN A 50 2.60 6.33 22.91
CA ASN A 50 3.09 7.16 21.81
C ASN A 50 2.63 6.75 20.40
N VAL A 51 1.54 5.97 20.29
CA VAL A 51 0.97 5.54 19.00
C VAL A 51 -0.54 5.74 19.02
N GLU A 52 -1.05 6.54 18.08
CA GLU A 52 -2.49 6.68 17.83
C GLU A 52 -2.93 5.69 16.75
N LEU A 53 -3.68 4.66 17.14
CA LEU A 53 -4.26 3.68 16.22
C LEU A 53 -5.76 3.93 16.06
N ALA A 54 -6.26 3.90 14.83
CA ALA A 54 -7.70 3.95 14.57
C ALA A 54 -8.09 3.18 13.29
N TYR A 55 -9.35 2.79 13.17
CA TYR A 55 -9.89 2.17 11.96
C TYR A 55 -11.23 2.76 11.53
N LYS A 56 -11.58 2.62 10.26
CA LYS A 56 -12.93 2.91 9.76
C LYS A 56 -13.46 1.77 8.88
N LYS A 57 -14.79 1.62 8.87
CA LYS A 57 -15.48 0.73 7.93
C LYS A 57 -15.62 1.48 6.61
N VAL A 58 -15.36 0.79 5.49
CA VAL A 58 -15.63 1.33 4.15
C VAL A 58 -17.08 0.98 3.81
N GLU A 59 -17.94 2.00 3.72
CA GLU A 59 -19.39 1.80 3.53
C GLU A 59 -19.73 1.25 2.14
N ASN A 60 -18.93 1.59 1.13
CA ASN A 60 -19.18 1.26 -0.27
C ASN A 60 -18.49 -0.04 -0.74
N ASN A 61 -17.95 -0.84 0.19
CA ASN A 61 -17.17 -2.03 -0.17
C ASN A 61 -17.90 -3.31 0.22
N ASP A 62 -18.07 -4.22 -0.73
CA ASP A 62 -18.64 -5.56 -0.50
C ASP A 62 -17.71 -6.44 0.36
N TYR A 63 -16.45 -6.02 0.52
CA TYR A 63 -15.46 -6.74 1.32
C TYR A 63 -15.39 -6.21 2.76
N PRO A 64 -15.24 -7.09 3.77
CA PRO A 64 -15.19 -6.71 5.18
C PRO A 64 -13.87 -6.04 5.61
N ILE A 65 -13.08 -5.54 4.67
CA ILE A 65 -11.77 -4.94 4.91
C ILE A 65 -11.96 -3.54 5.50
N ARG A 66 -11.31 -3.30 6.63
CA ARG A 66 -11.26 -1.99 7.30
C ARG A 66 -10.05 -1.21 6.82
N VAL A 67 -10.19 0.10 6.77
CA VAL A 67 -9.03 1.00 6.59
C VAL A 67 -8.48 1.32 7.98
N TRP A 68 -7.17 1.25 8.12
CA TRP A 68 -6.45 1.53 9.36
C TRP A 68 -5.60 2.79 9.21
N LYS A 69 -5.50 3.55 10.30
CA LYS A 69 -4.64 4.71 10.43
C LYS A 69 -3.79 4.53 11.69
N VAL A 70 -2.49 4.72 11.53
CA VAL A 70 -1.50 4.74 12.60
C VAL A 70 -0.80 6.07 12.53
N SER A 71 -0.74 6.80 13.64
CA SER A 71 -0.01 8.07 13.73
C SER A 71 0.98 7.99 14.89
N ILE A 72 2.21 8.42 14.63
CA ILE A 72 3.30 8.47 15.59
C ILE A 72 4.04 9.79 15.44
N GLU A 73 4.55 10.32 16.55
CA GLU A 73 5.41 11.51 16.53
C GLU A 73 6.86 11.07 16.35
N LEU A 74 7.55 11.66 15.38
CA LEU A 74 8.92 11.33 15.02
C LEU A 74 9.84 12.55 15.13
N ASN A 75 11.03 12.35 15.67
CA ASN A 75 12.09 13.36 15.72
C ASN A 75 12.88 13.39 14.40
N ALA A 76 12.20 13.57 13.26
CA ALA A 76 12.81 13.60 11.94
C ALA A 76 12.06 14.56 11.00
N THR A 77 12.72 14.99 9.92
CA THR A 77 12.04 15.74 8.86
C THR A 77 11.18 14.81 8.01
N PRO A 78 10.10 15.30 7.35
CA PRO A 78 9.25 14.46 6.50
C PRO A 78 10.02 13.74 5.39
N TYR A 79 11.02 14.40 4.80
CA TYR A 79 11.86 13.80 3.77
C TYR A 79 12.68 12.62 4.31
N VAL A 80 13.31 12.78 5.49
CA VAL A 80 14.09 11.70 6.12
C VAL A 80 13.20 10.52 6.47
N ALA A 81 12.02 10.78 7.04
CA ALA A 81 11.05 9.72 7.34
C ALA A 81 10.61 8.97 6.07
N LEU A 82 10.33 9.70 4.99
CA LEU A 82 9.95 9.11 3.70
C LEU A 82 11.06 8.25 3.11
N GLN A 83 12.31 8.73 3.10
CA GLN A 83 13.45 7.96 2.60
C GLN A 83 13.68 6.69 3.43
N TYR A 84 13.59 6.78 4.76
CA TYR A 84 13.71 5.63 5.66
C TYR A 84 12.65 4.56 5.35
N ILE A 85 11.39 4.97 5.14
CA ILE A 85 10.30 4.05 4.78
C ILE A 85 10.55 3.41 3.40
N LEU A 86 10.93 4.20 2.38
CA LEU A 86 11.03 3.71 1.01
C LEU A 86 12.29 2.89 0.73
N ARG A 87 13.42 3.27 1.34
CA ARG A 87 14.76 2.79 0.98
C ARG A 87 15.38 1.89 2.04
N GLU A 88 14.93 1.97 3.28
CA GLU A 88 15.53 1.27 4.43
C GLU A 88 14.57 0.24 5.05
N GLN A 89 13.69 -0.40 4.25
CA GLN A 89 12.73 -1.40 4.74
C GLN A 89 13.39 -2.52 5.55
N HIS A 90 14.58 -2.96 5.14
CA HIS A 90 15.36 -3.98 5.85
C HIS A 90 15.75 -3.59 7.29
N THR A 91 15.74 -2.30 7.63
CA THR A 91 16.11 -1.80 8.95
C THR A 91 14.93 -1.86 9.93
N TRP A 92 13.70 -1.67 9.45
CA TRP A 92 12.51 -1.60 10.30
C TRP A 92 11.54 -2.78 10.15
N ASP A 93 11.62 -3.56 9.07
CA ASP A 93 10.82 -4.75 8.85
C ASP A 93 11.65 -6.02 9.08
N SER A 94 11.53 -6.59 10.28
CA SER A 94 12.23 -7.83 10.64
C SER A 94 11.72 -9.06 9.88
N SER A 95 10.55 -8.97 9.24
CA SER A 95 9.97 -10.07 8.46
C SER A 95 10.36 -10.03 6.99
N LEU A 96 11.00 -8.95 6.53
CA LEU A 96 11.42 -8.79 5.14
C LEU A 96 12.45 -9.86 4.77
N GLN A 97 12.15 -10.65 3.74
CA GLN A 97 13.05 -11.67 3.22
C GLN A 97 13.87 -11.14 2.04
N GLN A 98 13.19 -10.52 1.07
CA GLN A 98 13.82 -9.90 -0.09
C GLN A 98 12.98 -8.72 -0.58
N SER A 99 13.65 -7.76 -1.21
CA SER A 99 13.02 -6.64 -1.89
C SER A 99 13.80 -6.25 -3.15
N LYS A 100 13.09 -5.70 -4.14
CA LYS A 100 13.70 -5.10 -5.33
C LYS A 100 12.75 -4.13 -6.01
N ILE A 101 13.32 -3.12 -6.65
CA ILE A 101 12.61 -2.30 -7.64
C ILE A 101 12.56 -3.11 -8.93
N LEU A 102 11.34 -3.36 -9.44
CA LEU A 102 11.13 -4.05 -10.70
C LEU A 102 11.23 -3.08 -11.89
N ASP A 103 10.71 -1.87 -11.72
CA ASP A 103 10.72 -0.82 -12.75
C ASP A 103 10.62 0.57 -12.11
N THR A 104 11.15 1.59 -12.77
CA THR A 104 11.07 2.99 -12.35
C THR A 104 10.33 3.76 -13.44
N LEU A 105 9.13 4.25 -13.13
CA LEU A 105 8.24 4.87 -14.11
C LEU A 105 8.56 6.35 -14.32
N ASP A 106 8.89 7.05 -13.23
CA ASP A 106 9.32 8.45 -13.21
C ASP A 106 10.17 8.74 -11.95
N GLU A 107 10.37 10.02 -11.61
CA GLU A 107 11.18 10.45 -10.46
C GLU A 107 10.56 10.07 -9.10
N ASP A 108 9.24 9.96 -9.03
CA ASP A 108 8.48 9.77 -7.79
C ASP A 108 7.64 8.47 -7.78
N THR A 109 7.72 7.65 -8.83
CA THR A 109 6.87 6.47 -9.01
C THR A 109 7.68 5.24 -9.47
N GLU A 110 7.51 4.13 -8.75
CA GLU A 110 8.19 2.86 -9.06
C GLU A 110 7.30 1.63 -8.84
N ILE A 111 7.65 0.53 -9.49
CA ILE A 111 7.06 -0.78 -9.23
C ILE A 111 8.00 -1.52 -8.28
N TYR A 112 7.52 -1.80 -7.07
CA TYR A 112 8.31 -2.43 -6.03
C TYR A 112 7.79 -3.82 -5.69
N HIS A 113 8.73 -4.77 -5.57
CA HIS A 113 8.45 -6.13 -5.19
C HIS A 113 9.14 -6.48 -3.88
N TYR A 114 8.42 -7.09 -2.94
CA TYR A 114 8.99 -7.62 -1.71
C TYR A 114 8.26 -8.86 -1.23
N SER A 115 8.94 -9.68 -0.43
CA SER A 115 8.32 -10.80 0.27
C SER A 115 8.60 -10.77 1.77
N THR A 116 7.61 -11.19 2.55
CA THR A 116 7.66 -11.21 4.01
C THR A 116 7.44 -12.62 4.55
N GLU A 117 8.17 -12.97 5.59
CA GLU A 117 7.92 -14.18 6.36
C GLU A 117 6.54 -14.13 7.02
N SER A 118 5.90 -15.29 7.13
CA SER A 118 4.67 -15.48 7.88
C SER A 118 4.91 -16.48 8.99
N MET A 119 4.13 -16.37 10.08
CA MET A 119 4.16 -17.37 11.15
C MET A 119 3.74 -18.75 10.62
N PRO A 120 4.55 -19.81 10.79
CA PRO A 120 4.20 -21.15 10.34
C PRO A 120 2.85 -21.62 10.92
N PRO A 121 2.02 -22.36 10.15
CA PRO A 121 2.29 -22.92 8.82
C PRO A 121 1.91 -21.99 7.65
N ILE A 122 1.68 -20.69 7.91
CA ILE A 122 1.25 -19.75 6.87
C ILE A 122 2.41 -19.54 5.89
N PRO A 123 2.19 -19.64 4.57
CA PRO A 123 3.23 -19.34 3.58
C PRO A 123 3.70 -17.88 3.65
N CYS A 124 4.94 -17.63 3.22
CA CYS A 124 5.42 -16.28 3.00
C CYS A 124 4.50 -15.52 2.03
N LYS A 125 4.38 -14.22 2.22
CA LYS A 125 3.55 -13.35 1.36
C LYS A 125 4.45 -12.65 0.35
N GLU A 126 3.98 -12.56 -0.89
CA GLU A 126 4.63 -11.79 -1.95
C GLU A 126 3.76 -10.60 -2.33
N TYR A 127 4.42 -9.47 -2.55
CA TYR A 127 3.80 -8.21 -2.87
C TYR A 127 4.45 -7.60 -4.11
N VAL A 128 3.62 -7.13 -5.04
CA VAL A 128 4.01 -6.26 -6.14
C VAL A 128 3.13 -5.02 -6.05
N ILE A 129 3.74 -3.87 -5.80
CA ILE A 129 3.03 -2.61 -5.58
C ILE A 129 3.53 -1.53 -6.53
N LEU A 130 2.60 -0.66 -6.94
CA LEU A 130 2.92 0.66 -7.46
C LEU A 130 3.04 1.58 -6.25
N ARG A 131 4.17 2.27 -6.10
CA ARG A 131 4.41 3.19 -4.99
C ARG A 131 5.10 4.46 -5.44
#